data_AF-A0A970YRD4-F1
#
_entry.id   AF-A0A970YRD4-F1
#
_cell.length_a   1.000
_cell.length_b   1.000
_cell.length_c   1.000
_cell.angle_alpha   90.00
_cell.angle_beta   90.00
_cell.angle_gamma   90.00
#
_symmetry.space_group_name_H-M   'P 1'
#
loop_
_entity.id
_entity.type
_entity.pdbx_description
1 polymer ?
#
loop_
_entity_poly.entity_id
_entity_poly.type
_entity_poly.pdbx_seq_one_letter_code
_entity_poly.pdbx_strand_id
1 'polypeptide(L)'
;MTKSLLSLGLYVFLFGIKCAGLISIAFGYPGAGGKIAIIIALLLIISSIDAISLARVLQKPFAYILWVGIVLLFFYLYGPQSEYCSQKLTDILLTGTTGIVLFYLLLHSTRIDWLHLGQLGVITALLCYAVAIMLEPSLKPSGILDFGSMRMASFYKDDIFEIRNLIGGLSILSFAFMISSNPDRHINRMRLSRIYLYLIASLIILLWAGSRLPIMTAFIIILSTYFIQARARSRYKHILLIFSAIIALSLAFMISQNMPFIASLSDDTSSLSSRLNRDTNWDAAIRRFCEKPLLGHGLGGYYIEGYSYPGSGTYAHNVILELLSETGILGIILLTIPLIKSGRNYSFRKLVAQRTRNGAALLPVMLTLFLQALVSFELSTNIWLFSFFAVLFMIGSTNRNYEYRAQTSYGK
;
A
#
# COMPACT_ATOMS: atom_id res chain seq x y z
N MET A 1 7.16 -23.69 17.21
CA MET A 1 6.73 -22.41 17.82
C MET A 1 7.34 -21.18 17.15
N THR A 2 8.64 -21.10 16.85
CA THR A 2 9.28 -19.89 16.29
C THR A 2 8.77 -19.37 14.93
N LYS A 3 8.08 -20.20 14.12
CA LYS A 3 7.43 -19.74 12.88
C LYS A 3 6.24 -18.80 13.12
N SER A 4 5.55 -18.93 14.27
CA SER A 4 4.37 -18.09 14.55
C SER A 4 4.74 -16.70 15.04
N LEU A 5 5.81 -16.55 15.84
CA LEU A 5 6.15 -15.26 16.46
C LEU A 5 6.55 -14.20 15.45
N LEU A 6 7.39 -14.51 14.47
CA LEU A 6 7.76 -13.55 13.42
C LEU A 6 6.55 -13.11 12.60
N SER A 7 5.69 -14.06 12.20
CA SER A 7 4.47 -13.77 11.45
C SER A 7 3.51 -12.91 12.26
N LEU A 8 3.38 -13.19 13.57
CA LEU A 8 2.57 -12.40 14.50
C LEU A 8 3.14 -10.99 14.69
N GLY A 9 4.45 -10.85 14.86
CA GLY A 9 5.12 -9.56 14.98
C GLY A 9 4.91 -8.69 13.74
N LEU A 10 5.06 -9.27 12.54
CA LEU A 10 4.77 -8.59 11.28
C LEU A 10 3.29 -8.23 11.12
N TYR A 11 2.39 -9.10 11.55
CA TYR A 11 0.95 -8.79 11.58
C TYR A 11 0.66 -7.58 12.48
N VAL A 12 1.13 -7.60 13.73
CA VAL A 12 0.91 -6.50 14.68
C VAL A 12 1.48 -5.21 14.10
N PHE A 13 2.64 -5.28 13.43
CA PHE A 13 3.24 -4.14 12.78
C PHE A 13 2.37 -3.59 11.63
N LEU A 14 2.00 -4.44 10.68
CA LEU A 14 1.32 -4.00 9.45
C LEU A 14 -0.15 -3.60 9.68
N PHE A 15 -0.83 -4.28 10.60
CA PHE A 15 -2.27 -4.15 10.81
C PHE A 15 -2.60 -3.68 12.24
N GLY A 16 -1.91 -4.23 13.23
CA GLY A 16 -2.22 -4.02 14.65
C GLY A 16 -2.00 -2.60 15.16
N ILE A 17 -0.97 -1.89 14.69
CA ILE A 17 -0.64 -0.53 15.18
C ILE A 17 -1.83 0.42 15.02
N LYS A 18 -2.38 0.52 13.81
CA LYS A 18 -3.49 1.44 13.51
C LYS A 18 -4.78 1.01 14.19
N CYS A 19 -5.05 -0.30 14.23
CA CYS A 19 -6.23 -0.84 14.91
C CYS A 19 -6.18 -0.59 16.42
N ALA A 20 -5.06 -0.88 17.08
CA ALA A 20 -4.88 -0.63 18.50
C ALA A 20 -4.96 0.85 18.84
N GLY A 21 -4.44 1.73 17.98
CA GLY A 21 -4.62 3.18 18.13
C GLY A 21 -6.08 3.60 18.05
N LEU A 22 -6.85 3.07 17.10
CA LEU A 22 -8.28 3.36 16.97
C LEU A 22 -9.09 2.83 18.17
N ILE A 23 -8.78 1.62 18.63
CA ILE A 23 -9.37 1.04 19.85
C ILE A 23 -9.08 1.93 21.05
N SER A 24 -7.84 2.38 21.23
CA SER A 24 -7.49 3.19 22.40
C SER A 24 -8.17 4.56 22.38
N ILE A 25 -8.41 5.15 21.20
CA ILE A 25 -9.28 6.34 21.06
C ILE A 25 -10.70 6.05 21.59
N ALA A 26 -11.30 4.91 21.21
CA ALA A 26 -12.64 4.53 21.68
C ALA A 26 -12.74 4.31 23.19
N PHE A 27 -11.62 4.02 23.86
CA PHE A 27 -11.54 3.91 25.31
C PHE A 27 -11.03 5.17 26.02
N GLY A 28 -10.84 6.29 25.31
CA GLY A 28 -10.41 7.56 25.91
C GLY A 28 -8.90 7.70 26.12
N TYR A 29 -8.09 6.86 25.49
CA TYR A 29 -6.62 6.87 25.57
C TYR A 29 -5.98 7.06 24.19
N PRO A 30 -6.09 8.25 23.57
CA PRO A 30 -5.59 8.49 22.22
C PRO A 30 -4.09 8.19 22.10
N GLY A 31 -3.72 7.40 21.09
CA GLY A 31 -2.33 7.05 20.76
C GLY A 31 -1.67 5.98 21.64
N ALA A 32 -2.21 5.64 22.81
CA ALA A 32 -1.61 4.65 23.72
C ALA A 32 -1.55 3.25 23.08
N GLY A 33 -2.65 2.79 22.47
CA GLY A 33 -2.72 1.45 21.88
C GLY A 33 -1.75 1.26 20.72
N GLY A 34 -1.59 2.27 19.86
CA GLY A 34 -0.63 2.23 18.76
C GLY A 34 0.82 2.12 19.25
N LYS A 35 1.20 2.88 20.28
CA LYS A 35 2.54 2.83 20.89
C LYS A 35 2.82 1.45 21.51
N ILE A 36 1.86 0.89 22.25
CA ILE A 36 1.97 -0.45 22.83
C ILE A 36 2.11 -1.50 21.72
N ALA A 37 1.31 -1.42 20.66
CA ALA A 37 1.38 -2.34 19.53
C ALA A 37 2.75 -2.30 18.82
N ILE A 38 3.37 -1.12 18.68
CA ILE A 38 4.74 -0.98 18.16
C ILE A 38 5.74 -1.75 19.02
N ILE A 39 5.70 -1.57 20.35
CA ILE A 39 6.61 -2.24 21.28
C ILE A 39 6.44 -3.77 21.17
N ILE A 40 5.19 -4.25 21.19
CA ILE A 40 4.89 -5.69 21.05
C ILE A 40 5.40 -6.22 19.71
N ALA A 41 5.15 -5.52 18.61
CA ALA A 41 5.62 -5.93 17.28
C ALA A 41 7.15 -6.04 17.23
N LEU A 42 7.87 -5.06 17.77
CA LEU A 42 9.33 -5.05 17.81
C LEU A 42 9.87 -6.18 18.67
N LEU A 43 9.32 -6.44 19.86
CA LEU A 43 9.73 -7.55 20.72
C LEU A 43 9.55 -8.91 20.04
N LEU A 44 8.41 -9.12 19.37
CA LEU A 44 8.14 -10.35 18.62
C LEU A 44 9.08 -10.53 17.42
N ILE A 45 9.38 -9.45 16.71
CA ILE A 45 10.31 -9.48 15.56
C ILE A 45 11.74 -9.75 16.05
N ILE A 46 12.25 -8.96 17.01
CA ILE A 46 13.63 -9.04 17.51
C ILE A 46 13.90 -10.41 18.15
N SER A 47 12.95 -10.97 18.92
CA SER A 47 13.08 -12.32 19.49
C SER A 47 13.13 -13.43 18.43
N SER A 48 12.74 -13.14 17.19
CA SER A 48 12.66 -14.11 16.09
C SER A 48 13.80 -14.00 15.07
N ILE A 49 14.68 -12.99 15.19
CA ILE A 49 15.72 -12.68 14.22
C ILE A 49 17.08 -12.46 14.88
N ASP A 50 18.16 -12.72 14.14
CA ASP A 50 19.50 -12.26 14.51
C ASP A 50 19.70 -10.83 13.98
N ALA A 51 19.69 -9.86 14.91
CA ALA A 51 19.81 -8.44 14.60
C ALA A 51 21.14 -8.09 13.93
N ILE A 52 22.25 -8.76 14.30
CA ILE A 52 23.57 -8.50 13.73
C ILE A 52 23.61 -8.95 12.27
N SER A 53 23.13 -10.17 12.00
CA SER A 53 23.01 -10.68 10.63
C SER A 53 22.06 -9.83 9.79
N LEU A 54 20.95 -9.37 10.38
CA LEU A 54 20.02 -8.46 9.70
C LEU A 54 20.71 -7.15 9.30
N ALA A 55 21.39 -6.49 10.24
CA ALA A 55 22.07 -5.22 9.99
C ALA A 55 23.11 -5.32 8.86
N ARG A 56 23.88 -6.42 8.80
CA ARG A 56 24.85 -6.67 7.72
C ARG A 56 24.20 -6.78 6.35
N VAL A 57 23.07 -7.49 6.25
CA VAL A 57 22.37 -7.69 4.96
C VAL A 57 21.69 -6.40 4.50
N LEU A 58 21.22 -5.57 5.44
CA LEU A 58 20.49 -4.34 5.14
C LEU A 58 21.37 -3.11 4.89
N GLN A 59 22.70 -3.23 4.93
CA GLN A 59 23.62 -2.10 4.74
C GLN A 59 23.32 -1.28 3.48
N LYS A 60 23.14 -1.93 2.32
CA LYS A 60 22.88 -1.22 1.05
C LYS A 60 21.52 -0.53 1.02
N PRO A 61 20.39 -1.20 1.34
CA PRO A 61 19.11 -0.52 1.50
C PRO A 61 19.14 0.64 2.49
N PHE A 62 19.80 0.49 3.66
CA PHE A 62 19.88 1.59 4.63
C PHE A 62 20.72 2.75 4.11
N ALA A 63 21.83 2.48 3.42
CA ALA A 63 22.60 3.51 2.73
C ALA A 63 21.75 4.25 1.68
N TYR A 64 20.82 3.55 1.03
CA TYR A 64 19.88 4.17 0.10
C TYR A 64 18.88 5.10 0.80
N ILE A 65 18.28 4.72 1.93
CA ILE A 65 17.38 5.64 2.66
C ILE A 65 18.14 6.82 3.26
N LEU A 66 19.38 6.61 3.70
CA LEU A 66 20.25 7.71 4.11
C LEU A 66 20.51 8.67 2.94
N TRP A 67 20.77 8.13 1.74
CA TRP A 67 20.92 8.93 0.53
C TRP A 67 19.64 9.73 0.19
N VAL A 68 18.47 9.10 0.27
CA VAL A 68 17.17 9.79 0.13
C VAL A 68 17.08 10.93 1.15
N GLY A 69 17.46 10.68 2.41
CA GLY A 69 17.52 11.69 3.46
C GLY A 69 18.39 12.89 3.12
N ILE A 70 19.61 12.65 2.63
CA ILE A 70 20.55 13.72 2.24
C ILE A 70 19.96 14.55 1.09
N VAL A 71 19.43 13.89 0.06
CA VAL A 71 18.81 14.57 -1.08
C VAL A 71 17.62 15.41 -0.63
N LEU A 72 16.74 14.87 0.20
CA LEU A 72 15.56 15.59 0.67
C LEU A 72 15.90 16.67 1.70
N LEU A 73 16.97 16.52 2.48
CA LEU A 73 17.49 17.56 3.36
C LEU A 73 17.95 18.77 2.53
N PHE A 74 18.62 18.55 1.39
CA PHE A 74 18.96 19.64 0.48
C PHE A 74 17.70 20.38 0.00
N PHE A 75 16.65 19.66 -0.43
CA PHE A 75 15.39 20.29 -0.84
C PHE A 75 14.59 20.90 0.32
N TYR A 76 14.74 20.39 1.53
CA TYR A 76 14.19 21.01 2.74
C TYR A 76 14.83 22.37 3.00
N LEU A 77 16.17 22.44 2.98
CA LEU A 77 16.92 23.69 3.16
C LEU A 77 16.66 24.71 2.05
N TYR A 78 16.39 24.25 0.83
CA TYR A 78 15.98 25.10 -0.30
C TYR A 78 14.52 25.54 -0.24
N GLY A 79 13.68 24.81 0.50
CA GLY A 79 12.23 24.97 0.53
C GLY A 79 11.68 25.85 1.66
N PRO A 80 10.37 25.73 1.98
CA PRO A 80 9.68 26.57 2.95
C PRO A 80 10.11 26.39 4.41
N GLN A 81 10.74 25.26 4.75
CA GLN A 81 11.25 24.96 6.10
C GLN A 81 10.21 25.05 7.24
N SER A 82 8.94 24.79 6.95
CA SER A 82 7.89 24.75 7.98
C SER A 82 7.98 23.51 8.88
N GLU A 83 7.23 23.51 9.98
CA GLU A 83 7.09 22.35 10.87
C GLU A 83 6.63 21.11 10.10
N TYR A 84 5.65 21.26 9.20
CA TYR A 84 5.22 20.18 8.30
C TYR A 84 6.37 19.65 7.44
N CYS A 85 7.23 20.53 6.91
CA CYS A 85 8.36 20.10 6.09
C CYS A 85 9.37 19.26 6.90
N SER A 86 9.65 19.66 8.15
CA SER A 86 10.51 18.89 9.06
C SER A 86 9.88 17.56 9.47
N GLN A 87 8.57 17.54 9.71
CA GLN A 87 7.83 16.33 10.03
C GLN A 87 7.83 15.37 8.84
N LYS A 88 7.55 15.86 7.63
CA LYS A 88 7.59 15.10 6.38
C LYS A 88 8.95 14.44 6.16
N LEU A 89 10.05 15.18 6.34
CA LEU A 89 11.41 14.61 6.23
C LEU A 89 11.66 13.50 7.27
N THR A 90 11.27 13.75 8.52
CA THR A 90 11.41 12.78 9.62
C THR A 90 10.61 11.52 9.35
N ASP A 91 9.36 11.67 8.89
CA ASP A 91 8.47 10.56 8.57
C ASP A 91 8.96 9.75 7.37
N ILE A 92 9.55 10.39 6.36
CA ILE A 92 10.19 9.70 5.23
C ILE A 92 11.33 8.79 5.73
N LEU A 93 12.18 9.29 6.62
CA LEU A 93 13.31 8.52 7.16
C LEU A 93 12.85 7.38 8.07
N LEU A 94 11.92 7.66 8.97
CA LEU A 94 11.39 6.66 9.90
C LEU A 94 10.61 5.57 9.16
N THR A 95 9.69 5.97 8.28
CA THR A 95 8.85 5.05 7.50
C THR A 95 9.69 4.29 6.48
N GLY A 96 10.66 4.94 5.84
CA GLY A 96 11.57 4.30 4.89
C GLY A 96 12.45 3.24 5.54
N THR A 97 13.08 3.57 6.67
CA THR A 97 13.92 2.64 7.45
C THR A 97 13.12 1.43 7.93
N THR A 98 11.93 1.69 8.46
CA THR A 98 10.98 0.67 8.89
C THR A 98 10.54 -0.22 7.72
N GLY A 99 10.21 0.39 6.58
CA GLY A 99 9.80 -0.29 5.36
C GLY A 99 10.88 -1.25 4.85
N ILE A 100 12.16 -0.87 4.90
CA ILE A 100 13.28 -1.77 4.54
C ILE A 100 13.26 -3.04 5.37
N VAL A 101 13.18 -2.92 6.69
CA VAL A 101 13.20 -4.08 7.59
C VAL A 101 12.03 -5.00 7.29
N LEU A 102 10.83 -4.43 7.15
CA LEU A 102 9.61 -5.21 6.94
C LEU A 102 9.59 -5.90 5.59
N PHE A 103 9.92 -5.19 4.50
CA PHE A 103 9.98 -5.81 3.19
C PHE A 103 11.10 -6.84 3.10
N TYR A 104 12.24 -6.64 3.76
CA TYR A 104 13.25 -7.69 3.82
C TYR A 104 12.68 -8.96 4.45
N LEU A 105 12.04 -8.84 5.61
CA LEU A 105 11.44 -9.98 6.31
C LEU A 105 10.37 -10.65 5.42
N LEU A 106 9.45 -9.87 4.85
CA LEU A 106 8.38 -10.36 3.96
C LEU A 106 8.92 -11.09 2.73
N LEU A 107 9.99 -10.58 2.11
CA LEU A 107 10.57 -11.13 0.89
C LEU A 107 11.48 -12.33 1.15
N HIS A 108 12.23 -12.33 2.26
CA HIS A 108 13.35 -13.25 2.49
C HIS A 108 13.10 -14.30 3.58
N SER A 109 12.02 -14.20 4.36
CA SER A 109 11.72 -15.19 5.39
C SER A 109 10.85 -16.33 4.86
N THR A 110 11.29 -17.57 5.07
CA THR A 110 10.48 -18.78 4.80
C THR A 110 9.45 -19.05 5.90
N ARG A 111 9.50 -18.31 7.00
CA ARG A 111 8.64 -18.52 8.18
C ARG A 111 7.29 -17.79 8.10
N ILE A 112 7.16 -16.86 7.14
CA ILE A 112 5.97 -16.02 7.01
C ILE A 112 4.91 -16.78 6.19
N ASP A 113 3.67 -16.78 6.66
CA ASP A 113 2.52 -17.23 5.88
C ASP A 113 1.71 -16.02 5.39
N TRP A 114 1.83 -15.71 4.10
CA TRP A 114 1.11 -14.58 3.49
C TRP A 114 -0.41 -14.78 3.46
N LEU A 115 -0.90 -16.03 3.40
CA LEU A 115 -2.34 -16.27 3.50
C LEU A 115 -2.83 -15.89 4.89
N HIS A 116 -2.12 -16.32 5.93
CA HIS A 116 -2.50 -16.03 7.30
C HIS A 116 -2.41 -14.52 7.60
N LEU A 117 -1.36 -13.85 7.12
CA LEU A 117 -1.24 -12.38 7.20
C LEU A 117 -2.45 -11.68 6.56
N GLY A 118 -2.85 -12.11 5.36
CA GLY A 118 -4.01 -11.54 4.67
C GLY A 118 -5.32 -11.79 5.43
N GLN A 119 -5.52 -12.99 5.99
CA GLN A 119 -6.71 -13.32 6.79
C GLN A 119 -6.80 -12.46 8.06
N LEU A 120 -5.68 -12.33 8.77
CA LEU A 120 -5.59 -11.47 9.95
C LEU A 120 -5.85 -10.02 9.59
N GLY A 121 -5.33 -9.54 8.46
CA GLY A 121 -5.59 -8.19 7.97
C GLY A 121 -7.06 -7.91 7.65
N VAL A 122 -7.80 -8.89 7.08
CA VAL A 122 -9.27 -8.77 6.89
C VAL A 122 -9.99 -8.68 8.25
N ILE A 123 -9.58 -9.50 9.22
CA ILE A 123 -10.14 -9.45 10.58
C ILE A 123 -9.86 -8.08 11.22
N THR A 124 -8.64 -7.55 11.06
CA THR A 124 -8.30 -6.21 11.54
C THR A 124 -9.11 -5.12 10.86
N ALA A 125 -9.33 -5.20 9.54
CA ALA A 125 -10.16 -4.24 8.84
C ALA A 125 -11.60 -4.24 9.36
N LEU A 126 -12.18 -5.43 9.62
CA LEU A 126 -13.48 -5.57 10.26
C LEU A 126 -13.51 -5.01 11.68
N LEU A 127 -12.46 -5.26 12.48
CA LEU A 127 -12.35 -4.75 13.84
C LEU A 127 -12.23 -3.22 13.85
N CYS A 128 -11.39 -2.65 12.99
CA CYS A 128 -11.30 -1.20 12.78
C CYS A 128 -12.66 -0.63 12.40
N TYR A 129 -13.40 -1.31 11.51
CA TYR A 129 -14.72 -0.86 11.11
C TYR A 129 -15.74 -0.93 12.25
N ALA A 130 -15.74 -2.00 13.04
CA ALA A 130 -16.61 -2.13 14.21
C ALA A 130 -16.34 -1.01 15.23
N VAL A 131 -15.08 -0.73 15.52
CA VAL A 131 -14.69 0.38 16.42
C VAL A 131 -15.06 1.73 15.83
N ALA A 132 -14.91 1.92 14.52
CA ALA A 132 -15.33 3.13 13.84
C ALA A 132 -16.85 3.36 13.97
N ILE A 133 -17.68 2.32 13.87
CA ILE A 133 -19.12 2.41 14.10
C ILE A 133 -19.44 2.76 15.56
N MET A 134 -18.65 2.25 16.52
CA MET A 134 -18.83 2.62 17.94
C MET A 134 -18.55 4.10 18.17
N LEU A 135 -17.52 4.64 17.52
CA LEU A 135 -17.15 6.06 17.61
C LEU A 135 -18.13 6.96 16.84
N GLU A 136 -18.60 6.50 15.68
CA GLU A 136 -19.49 7.24 14.79
C GLU A 136 -20.56 6.29 14.21
N PRO A 137 -21.74 6.20 14.86
CA PRO A 137 -22.80 5.29 14.45
C PRO A 137 -23.32 5.53 13.02
N SER A 138 -23.14 6.72 12.46
CA SER A 138 -23.53 7.03 11.07
C SER A 138 -22.76 6.22 10.03
N LEU A 139 -21.65 5.58 10.41
CA LEU A 139 -20.87 4.67 9.55
C LEU A 139 -21.51 3.30 9.36
N LYS A 140 -22.52 2.96 10.17
CA LYS A 140 -23.16 1.65 10.13
C LYS A 140 -23.89 1.46 8.80
N PRO A 141 -23.64 0.37 8.05
CA PRO A 141 -24.36 0.10 6.83
C PRO A 141 -25.77 -0.40 7.18
N SER A 142 -26.76 0.02 6.41
CA SER A 142 -28.15 -0.46 6.51
C SER A 142 -28.29 -1.95 6.15
N GLY A 143 -27.35 -2.48 5.36
CA GLY A 143 -27.27 -3.90 5.01
C GLY A 143 -25.99 -4.24 4.25
N ILE A 144 -25.83 -5.51 3.85
CA ILE A 144 -24.62 -5.97 3.16
C ILE A 144 -24.43 -5.26 1.81
N LEU A 145 -25.52 -4.90 1.14
CA LEU A 145 -25.49 -4.22 -0.16
C LEU A 145 -25.42 -2.69 -0.04
N ASP A 146 -25.31 -2.13 1.17
CA ASP A 146 -25.17 -0.69 1.40
C ASP A 146 -23.76 -0.19 1.06
N PHE A 147 -23.44 -0.30 -0.23
CA PHE A 147 -22.16 0.03 -0.80
C PHE A 147 -21.93 1.55 -0.79
N GLY A 148 -20.76 1.97 -0.31
CA GLY A 148 -20.41 3.37 -0.16
C GLY A 148 -20.98 4.04 1.09
N SER A 149 -21.64 3.31 2.00
CA SER A 149 -22.13 3.85 3.28
C SER A 149 -21.11 4.69 4.03
N MET A 150 -19.87 4.20 4.16
CA MET A 150 -18.79 4.95 4.82
C MET A 150 -18.39 6.21 4.06
N ARG A 151 -18.43 6.15 2.73
CA ARG A 151 -18.15 7.32 1.89
C ARG A 151 -19.20 8.39 2.11
N MET A 152 -20.46 8.00 2.23
CA MET A 152 -21.56 8.95 2.45
C MET A 152 -21.46 9.63 3.81
N ALA A 153 -21.11 8.89 4.86
CA ALA A 153 -20.80 9.48 6.16
C ALA A 153 -19.56 10.41 6.12
N SER A 154 -18.53 10.07 5.34
CA SER A 154 -17.28 10.84 5.28
C SER A 154 -17.38 12.22 4.65
N PHE A 155 -18.48 12.55 3.96
CA PHE A 155 -18.66 13.90 3.39
C PHE A 155 -18.83 15.00 4.45
N TYR A 156 -19.13 14.61 5.69
CA TYR A 156 -19.51 15.55 6.74
C TYR A 156 -18.44 15.74 7.83
N LYS A 157 -17.40 14.88 7.90
CA LYS A 157 -16.33 14.96 8.92
C LYS A 157 -14.99 14.39 8.41
N ASP A 158 -13.91 15.15 8.59
CA ASP A 158 -12.55 14.77 8.16
C ASP A 158 -12.00 13.53 8.89
N ASP A 159 -12.28 13.36 10.18
CA ASP A 159 -11.85 12.17 10.94
C ASP A 159 -12.42 10.87 10.34
N ILE A 160 -13.64 10.92 9.82
CA ILE A 160 -14.29 9.79 9.15
C ILE A 160 -13.57 9.45 7.83
N PHE A 161 -13.09 10.46 7.12
CA PHE A 161 -12.36 10.28 5.87
C PHE A 161 -11.06 9.48 6.09
N GLU A 162 -10.30 9.80 7.14
CA GLU A 162 -9.08 9.08 7.51
C GLU A 162 -9.35 7.63 7.90
N ILE A 163 -10.38 7.39 8.74
CA ILE A 163 -10.80 6.05 9.14
C ILE A 163 -11.21 5.20 7.91
N ARG A 164 -11.97 5.79 6.98
CA ARG A 164 -12.37 5.15 5.72
C ARG A 164 -11.16 4.76 4.87
N ASN A 165 -10.18 5.65 4.73
CA ASN A 165 -8.96 5.39 3.96
C ASN A 165 -8.11 4.30 4.62
N LEU A 166 -8.00 4.31 5.96
CA LEU A 166 -7.35 3.25 6.72
C LEU A 166 -7.99 1.89 6.43
N ILE A 167 -9.31 1.76 6.59
CA ILE A 167 -10.03 0.51 6.38
C ILE A 167 -9.87 0.02 4.94
N GLY A 168 -10.04 0.92 3.95
CA GLY A 168 -9.82 0.58 2.54
C GLY A 168 -8.39 0.11 2.24
N GLY A 169 -7.39 0.78 2.83
CA GLY A 169 -5.97 0.43 2.73
C GLY A 169 -5.64 -0.94 3.33
N LEU A 170 -6.15 -1.22 4.54
CA LEU A 170 -5.97 -2.52 5.19
C LEU A 170 -6.63 -3.64 4.36
N SER A 171 -7.83 -3.41 3.83
CA SER A 171 -8.53 -4.41 3.01
C SER A 171 -7.78 -4.72 1.71
N ILE A 172 -7.30 -3.72 0.95
CA ILE A 172 -6.59 -3.99 -0.31
C ILE A 172 -5.23 -4.65 -0.09
N LEU A 173 -4.51 -4.29 0.97
CA LEU A 173 -3.25 -4.96 1.32
C LEU A 173 -3.48 -6.42 1.74
N SER A 174 -4.54 -6.66 2.53
CA SER A 174 -4.97 -8.01 2.91
C SER A 174 -5.33 -8.86 1.70
N PHE A 175 -6.09 -8.29 0.78
CA PHE A 175 -6.44 -8.89 -0.51
C PHE A 175 -5.19 -9.27 -1.30
N ALA A 176 -4.22 -8.35 -1.42
CA ALA A 176 -2.97 -8.58 -2.12
C ALA A 176 -2.17 -9.75 -1.50
N PHE A 177 -2.05 -9.83 -0.17
CA PHE A 177 -1.37 -10.94 0.50
C PHE A 177 -2.04 -12.30 0.22
N MET A 178 -3.38 -12.37 0.24
CA MET A 178 -4.11 -13.61 -0.03
C MET A 178 -3.98 -14.07 -1.50
N ILE A 179 -4.08 -13.15 -2.45
CA ILE A 179 -3.89 -13.43 -3.89
C ILE A 179 -2.47 -13.88 -4.18
N SER A 180 -1.49 -13.30 -3.49
CA SER A 180 -0.07 -13.60 -3.61
C SER A 180 0.34 -14.94 -3.02
N SER A 181 -0.42 -15.50 -2.08
CA SER A 181 -0.01 -16.71 -1.37
C SER A 181 0.01 -17.94 -2.29
N ASN A 182 1.23 -18.48 -2.47
CA ASN A 182 1.50 -19.77 -3.12
C ASN A 182 0.69 -19.97 -4.42
N PRO A 183 0.84 -19.07 -5.42
CA PRO A 183 0.02 -19.10 -6.64
C PRO A 183 0.18 -20.43 -7.37
N ASP A 184 1.39 -20.99 -7.42
CA ASP A 184 1.73 -22.14 -8.25
C ASP A 184 1.51 -23.50 -7.57
N ARG A 185 1.09 -23.53 -6.29
CA ARG A 185 0.89 -24.77 -5.56
C ARG A 185 -0.54 -25.25 -5.68
N HIS A 186 -0.72 -26.57 -5.77
CA HIS A 186 -2.04 -27.16 -5.62
C HIS A 186 -2.57 -26.89 -4.21
N ILE A 187 -3.79 -26.37 -4.12
CA ILE A 187 -4.45 -26.00 -2.87
C ILE A 187 -5.64 -26.93 -2.69
N ASN A 188 -5.78 -27.54 -1.52
CA ASN A 188 -6.93 -28.39 -1.21
C ASN A 188 -8.23 -27.56 -1.14
N ARG A 189 -9.39 -28.22 -1.29
CA ARG A 189 -10.71 -27.54 -1.34
C ARG A 189 -10.99 -26.71 -0.10
N MET A 190 -10.62 -27.19 1.10
CA MET A 190 -10.81 -26.49 2.37
C MET A 190 -10.02 -25.18 2.46
N ARG A 191 -8.77 -25.18 1.99
CA ARG A 191 -7.94 -23.96 1.98
C ARG A 191 -8.43 -22.99 0.90
N LEU A 192 -8.92 -23.50 -0.23
CA LEU A 192 -9.49 -22.69 -1.28
C LEU A 192 -10.80 -22.01 -0.85
N SER A 193 -11.68 -22.71 -0.14
CA SER A 193 -12.92 -22.13 0.39
C SER A 193 -12.63 -21.02 1.40
N ARG A 194 -11.63 -21.22 2.28
CA ARG A 194 -11.15 -20.15 3.18
C ARG A 194 -10.67 -18.93 2.39
N ILE A 195 -9.87 -19.12 1.35
CA ILE A 195 -9.41 -18.01 0.49
C ILE A 195 -10.61 -17.25 -0.09
N TYR A 196 -11.61 -17.95 -0.64
CA TYR A 196 -12.79 -17.28 -1.17
C TYR A 196 -13.59 -16.53 -0.11
N LEU A 197 -13.81 -17.12 1.07
CA LEU A 197 -14.52 -16.47 2.16
C LEU A 197 -13.87 -15.14 2.56
N TYR A 198 -12.57 -15.13 2.80
CA TYR A 198 -11.86 -13.91 3.19
C TYR A 198 -11.70 -12.91 2.04
N LEU A 199 -11.57 -13.37 0.80
CA LEU A 199 -11.59 -12.48 -0.37
C LEU A 199 -12.95 -11.79 -0.49
N ILE A 200 -14.05 -12.52 -0.39
CA ILE A 200 -15.41 -11.95 -0.44
C ILE A 200 -15.60 -10.96 0.71
N ALA A 201 -15.22 -11.31 1.93
CA ALA A 201 -15.27 -10.40 3.08
C ALA A 201 -14.46 -9.12 2.83
N SER A 202 -13.23 -9.25 2.33
CA SER A 202 -12.39 -8.10 1.95
C SER A 202 -13.05 -7.23 0.89
N LEU A 203 -13.72 -7.82 -0.11
CA LEU A 203 -14.41 -7.08 -1.16
C LEU A 203 -15.63 -6.32 -0.62
N ILE A 204 -16.42 -6.95 0.24
CA ILE A 204 -17.57 -6.30 0.88
C ILE A 204 -17.12 -5.07 1.68
N ILE A 205 -16.04 -5.19 2.47
CA ILE A 205 -15.47 -4.06 3.22
C ILE A 205 -15.00 -2.95 2.28
N LEU A 206 -14.33 -3.29 1.17
CA LEU A 206 -13.91 -2.33 0.15
C LEU A 206 -15.10 -1.58 -0.47
N LEU A 207 -16.22 -2.27 -0.69
CA LEU A 207 -17.44 -1.68 -1.22
C LEU A 207 -18.12 -0.78 -0.19
N TRP A 208 -18.22 -1.18 1.08
CA TRP A 208 -18.72 -0.31 2.16
C TRP A 208 -17.86 0.95 2.32
N ALA A 209 -16.53 0.80 2.25
CA ALA A 209 -15.60 1.92 2.26
C ALA A 209 -15.83 2.90 1.11
N GLY A 210 -16.38 2.45 -0.03
CA GLY A 210 -16.67 3.30 -1.18
C GLY A 210 -15.43 3.97 -1.80
N SER A 211 -14.25 3.39 -1.57
CA SER A 211 -12.99 3.92 -2.10
C SER A 211 -12.71 3.30 -3.46
N ARG A 212 -12.75 4.15 -4.51
CA ARG A 212 -12.63 3.73 -5.92
C ARG A 212 -11.26 3.08 -6.20
N LEU A 213 -10.19 3.67 -5.67
CA LEU A 213 -8.82 3.24 -5.94
C LEU A 213 -8.52 1.82 -5.43
N PRO A 214 -8.82 1.44 -4.17
CA PRO A 214 -8.71 0.07 -3.70
C PRO A 214 -9.47 -0.96 -4.56
N ILE A 215 -10.70 -0.64 -5.02
CA ILE A 215 -11.49 -1.52 -5.88
C ILE A 215 -10.81 -1.72 -7.23
N MET A 216 -10.39 -0.62 -7.88
CA MET A 216 -9.65 -0.68 -9.16
C MET A 216 -8.33 -1.44 -9.01
N THR A 217 -7.63 -1.22 -7.90
CA THR A 217 -6.37 -1.91 -7.57
C THR A 217 -6.60 -3.40 -7.42
N ALA A 218 -7.67 -3.83 -6.75
CA ALA A 218 -8.03 -5.25 -6.64
C ALA A 218 -8.27 -5.88 -8.02
N PHE A 219 -9.00 -5.19 -8.90
CA PHE A 219 -9.25 -5.65 -10.26
C PHE A 219 -7.95 -5.81 -11.07
N ILE A 220 -7.08 -4.79 -11.05
CA ILE A 220 -5.78 -4.82 -11.75
C ILE A 220 -4.89 -5.95 -11.20
N ILE A 221 -4.90 -6.17 -9.89
CA ILE A 221 -4.17 -7.27 -9.24
C ILE A 221 -4.68 -8.63 -9.71
N ILE A 222 -5.99 -8.87 -9.72
CA ILE A 222 -6.56 -10.15 -10.17
C ILE A 222 -6.23 -10.37 -11.64
N LEU A 223 -6.45 -9.35 -12.48
CA LEU A 223 -6.28 -9.44 -13.92
C LEU A 223 -4.81 -9.69 -14.30
N SER A 224 -3.88 -8.92 -13.74
CA SER A 224 -2.45 -9.12 -13.96
C SER A 224 -2.01 -10.51 -13.49
N THR A 225 -2.42 -10.93 -12.29
CA THR A 225 -2.08 -12.25 -11.74
C THR A 225 -2.63 -13.38 -12.60
N TYR A 226 -3.85 -13.24 -13.14
CA TYR A 226 -4.45 -14.21 -14.06
C TYR A 226 -3.63 -14.45 -15.32
N PHE A 227 -3.11 -13.38 -15.94
CA PHE A 227 -2.30 -13.49 -17.16
C PHE A 227 -0.88 -13.99 -16.90
N ILE A 228 -0.32 -13.70 -15.73
CA ILE A 228 1.07 -14.01 -15.41
C ILE A 228 1.21 -15.42 -14.80
N GLN A 229 0.22 -15.85 -14.02
CA GLN A 229 0.24 -17.14 -13.32
C GLN A 229 -0.47 -18.24 -14.11
N ALA A 230 0.13 -18.65 -15.23
CA ALA A 230 -0.46 -19.65 -16.14
C ALA A 230 -0.90 -20.95 -15.43
N ARG A 231 -0.13 -21.44 -14.44
CA ARG A 231 -0.43 -22.67 -13.69
C ARG A 231 -1.65 -22.57 -12.79
N ALA A 232 -2.04 -21.37 -12.39
CA ALA A 232 -3.20 -21.11 -11.53
C ALA A 232 -4.30 -20.30 -12.21
N ARG A 233 -4.26 -20.25 -13.54
CA ARG A 233 -5.21 -19.50 -14.37
C ARG A 233 -6.67 -19.84 -14.06
N SER A 234 -6.97 -21.12 -13.81
CA SER A 234 -8.32 -21.55 -13.41
C SER A 234 -8.75 -20.89 -12.10
N ARG A 235 -7.93 -20.94 -11.04
CA ARG A 235 -8.22 -20.28 -9.75
C ARG A 235 -8.50 -18.79 -9.94
N TYR A 236 -7.64 -18.09 -10.66
CA TYR A 236 -7.81 -16.65 -10.87
C TYR A 236 -8.98 -16.30 -11.80
N LYS A 237 -9.35 -17.18 -12.74
CA LYS A 237 -10.59 -17.04 -13.53
C LYS A 237 -11.81 -17.04 -12.62
N HIS A 238 -11.89 -17.98 -11.67
CA HIS A 238 -13.01 -18.04 -10.73
C HIS A 238 -13.06 -16.79 -9.83
N ILE A 239 -11.91 -16.35 -9.31
CA ILE A 239 -11.81 -15.12 -8.52
C ILE A 239 -12.29 -13.92 -9.34
N LEU A 240 -11.85 -13.81 -10.60
CA LEU A 240 -12.25 -12.72 -11.49
C LEU A 240 -13.76 -12.75 -11.77
N LEU A 241 -14.35 -13.92 -12.02
CA LEU A 241 -15.80 -14.06 -12.23
C LEU A 241 -16.60 -13.65 -10.99
N ILE A 242 -16.19 -14.11 -9.80
CA ILE A 242 -16.84 -13.74 -8.53
C ILE A 242 -16.71 -12.23 -8.30
N PHE A 243 -15.52 -11.68 -8.49
CA PHE A 243 -15.26 -10.24 -8.36
C PHE A 243 -16.14 -9.44 -9.32
N SER A 244 -16.16 -9.79 -10.60
CA SER A 244 -16.97 -9.11 -11.61
C SER A 244 -18.47 -9.22 -11.32
N ALA A 245 -18.95 -10.38 -10.83
CA ALA A 245 -20.35 -10.55 -10.44
C ALA A 245 -20.73 -9.66 -9.25
N ILE A 246 -19.88 -9.57 -8.23
CA ILE A 246 -20.09 -8.69 -7.07
C ILE A 246 -20.09 -7.21 -7.50
N ILE A 247 -19.16 -6.80 -8.37
CA ILE A 247 -19.10 -5.44 -8.90
C ILE A 247 -20.35 -5.13 -9.75
N ALA A 248 -20.76 -6.05 -10.62
CA ALA A 248 -21.98 -5.87 -11.43
C ALA A 248 -23.22 -5.74 -10.55
N LEU A 249 -23.36 -6.57 -9.51
CA LEU A 249 -24.44 -6.47 -8.54
C LEU A 249 -24.40 -5.13 -7.78
N SER A 250 -23.21 -4.68 -7.38
CA SER A 250 -23.01 -3.39 -6.74
C SER A 250 -23.42 -2.24 -7.64
N LEU A 251 -23.01 -2.24 -8.91
CA LEU A 251 -23.40 -1.22 -9.88
C LEU A 251 -24.92 -1.24 -10.13
N ALA A 252 -25.53 -2.41 -10.29
CA ALA A 252 -26.97 -2.53 -10.46
C ALA A 252 -27.75 -1.97 -9.27
N PHE A 253 -27.27 -2.22 -8.04
CA PHE A 253 -27.86 -1.64 -6.83
C PHE A 253 -27.68 -0.11 -6.79
N MET A 254 -26.50 0.41 -7.07
CA MET A 254 -26.27 1.87 -7.06
C MET A 254 -27.08 2.60 -8.13
N ILE A 255 -27.29 1.97 -9.30
CA ILE A 255 -28.18 2.46 -10.36
C ILE A 255 -29.63 2.47 -9.86
N SER A 256 -30.11 1.40 -9.22
CA SER A 256 -31.49 1.34 -8.73
C SER A 256 -31.80 2.35 -7.63
N GLN A 257 -30.78 2.75 -6.85
CA GLN A 257 -30.89 3.80 -5.84
C GLN A 257 -30.70 5.23 -6.39
N ASN A 258 -30.56 5.41 -7.71
CA ASN A 258 -30.32 6.71 -8.36
C ASN A 258 -29.18 7.50 -7.69
N MET A 259 -28.11 6.84 -7.27
CA MET A 259 -27.03 7.51 -6.56
C MET A 259 -26.40 8.59 -7.46
N PRO A 260 -26.29 9.86 -7.01
CA PRO A 260 -25.74 10.97 -7.83
C PRO A 260 -24.35 10.67 -8.39
N PHE A 261 -23.58 9.84 -7.67
CA PHE A 261 -22.29 9.37 -8.12
C PHE A 261 -22.34 8.59 -9.46
N ILE A 262 -23.34 7.74 -9.69
CA ILE A 262 -23.44 6.99 -10.95
C ILE A 262 -23.71 7.93 -12.12
N ALA A 263 -24.56 8.95 -11.91
CA ALA A 263 -24.81 9.98 -12.91
C ALA A 263 -23.53 10.74 -13.30
N SER A 264 -22.62 10.98 -12.33
CA SER A 264 -21.31 11.61 -12.62
C SER A 264 -20.34 10.73 -13.42
N LEU A 265 -20.52 9.39 -13.43
CA LEU A 265 -19.68 8.48 -14.23
C LEU A 265 -20.08 8.46 -15.71
N SER A 266 -21.35 8.74 -16.00
CA SER A 266 -21.89 8.85 -17.37
C SER A 266 -21.73 10.24 -17.98
N ASP A 267 -21.12 11.19 -17.26
CA ASP A 267 -20.88 12.53 -17.78
C ASP A 267 -19.62 12.53 -18.68
N ASP A 268 -19.85 12.48 -19.99
CA ASP A 268 -18.81 12.44 -21.03
C ASP A 268 -17.98 13.72 -21.13
N THR A 269 -18.36 14.79 -20.42
CA THR A 269 -17.61 16.05 -20.41
C THR A 269 -16.47 16.09 -19.38
N SER A 270 -16.43 15.11 -18.46
CA SER A 270 -15.47 15.10 -17.35
C SER A 270 -14.15 14.37 -17.68
N SER A 271 -13.01 15.03 -17.40
CA SER A 271 -11.67 14.42 -17.54
C SER A 271 -11.46 13.29 -16.52
N LEU A 272 -10.49 12.40 -16.75
CA LEU A 272 -10.14 11.33 -15.81
C LEU A 272 -9.76 11.88 -14.42
N SER A 273 -9.04 13.00 -14.36
CA SER A 273 -8.66 13.65 -13.10
C SER A 273 -9.88 14.19 -12.36
N SER A 274 -10.84 14.79 -13.07
CA SER A 274 -12.12 15.22 -12.51
C SER A 274 -12.95 14.04 -11.97
N ARG A 275 -13.03 12.93 -12.73
CA ARG A 275 -13.68 11.67 -12.28
C ARG A 275 -12.99 11.02 -11.07
N LEU A 276 -11.70 11.32 -10.83
CA LEU A 276 -10.97 10.88 -9.64
C LEU A 276 -11.02 11.91 -8.50
N ASN A 277 -11.61 13.09 -8.71
CA ASN A 277 -11.56 14.24 -7.81
C ASN A 277 -10.10 14.69 -7.52
N ARG A 278 -9.32 14.87 -8.59
CA ARG A 278 -7.87 15.14 -8.56
C ARG A 278 -7.41 16.24 -9.52
N ASP A 279 -8.32 16.81 -10.31
CA ASP A 279 -8.04 17.88 -11.27
C ASP A 279 -7.30 19.04 -10.61
N THR A 280 -7.85 19.56 -9.51
CA THR A 280 -7.28 20.70 -8.78
C THR A 280 -5.86 20.39 -8.29
N ASN A 281 -5.62 19.21 -7.72
CA ASN A 281 -4.31 18.82 -7.20
C ASN A 281 -3.28 18.61 -8.31
N TRP A 282 -3.67 17.91 -9.38
CA TRP A 282 -2.75 17.55 -10.45
C TRP A 282 -2.41 18.77 -11.32
N ASP A 283 -3.39 19.62 -11.62
CA ASP A 283 -3.16 20.85 -12.36
C ASP A 283 -2.28 21.81 -11.56
N ALA A 284 -2.50 21.91 -10.24
CA ALA A 284 -1.60 22.68 -9.37
C ALA A 284 -0.18 22.10 -9.39
N ALA A 285 -0.01 20.78 -9.26
CA ALA A 285 1.31 20.17 -9.28
C ALA A 285 2.05 20.41 -10.61
N ILE A 286 1.34 20.28 -11.73
CA ILE A 286 1.89 20.53 -13.07
C ILE A 286 2.29 22.00 -13.21
N ARG A 287 1.44 22.94 -12.81
CA ARG A 287 1.79 24.38 -12.83
C ARG A 287 3.04 24.66 -12.00
N ARG A 288 3.11 24.14 -10.77
CA ARG A 288 4.27 24.31 -9.88
C ARG A 288 5.54 23.72 -10.48
N PHE A 289 5.46 22.56 -11.11
CA PHE A 289 6.58 21.97 -11.83
C PHE A 289 7.03 22.86 -13.00
N CYS A 290 6.10 23.38 -13.81
CA CYS A 290 6.41 24.26 -14.94
C CYS A 290 7.08 25.57 -14.51
N GLU A 291 6.77 26.09 -13.32
CA GLU A 291 7.42 27.28 -12.75
C GLU A 291 8.91 27.04 -12.42
N LYS A 292 9.26 25.86 -11.89
CA LYS A 292 10.63 25.51 -11.47
C LYS A 292 10.99 24.07 -11.84
N PRO A 293 11.17 23.73 -13.12
CA PRO A 293 11.27 22.33 -13.57
C PRO A 293 12.53 21.59 -13.09
N LEU A 294 13.63 22.31 -12.82
CA LEU A 294 14.89 21.68 -12.44
C LEU A 294 14.94 21.32 -10.95
N LEU A 295 14.59 22.26 -10.08
CA LEU A 295 14.75 22.15 -8.62
C LEU A 295 13.41 22.08 -7.85
N GLY A 296 12.28 22.31 -8.51
CA GLY A 296 10.99 22.43 -7.84
C GLY A 296 10.95 23.60 -6.84
N HIS A 297 10.03 23.50 -5.89
CA HIS A 297 9.80 24.51 -4.85
C HIS A 297 10.37 24.13 -3.47
N GLY A 298 11.17 23.06 -3.40
CA GLY A 298 11.68 22.48 -2.15
C GLY A 298 10.70 21.52 -1.48
N LEU A 299 11.18 20.74 -0.51
CA LEU A 299 10.40 19.73 0.19
C LEU A 299 9.25 20.39 0.96
N GLY A 300 8.02 19.92 0.73
CA GLY A 300 6.80 20.55 1.27
C GLY A 300 6.41 21.86 0.59
N GLY A 301 7.05 22.21 -0.53
CA GLY A 301 6.75 23.41 -1.32
C GLY A 301 5.52 23.29 -2.23
N TYR A 302 4.91 22.11 -2.34
CA TYR A 302 3.65 21.95 -3.08
C TYR A 302 2.50 22.66 -2.34
N TYR A 303 1.67 23.39 -3.10
CA TYR A 303 0.45 23.99 -2.60
C TYR A 303 -0.54 24.28 -3.74
N ILE A 304 -1.80 24.48 -3.38
CA ILE A 304 -2.88 24.85 -4.31
C ILE A 304 -3.21 26.33 -4.08
N GLU A 305 -3.05 27.15 -5.11
CA GLU A 305 -3.32 28.59 -5.02
C GLU A 305 -4.78 28.88 -4.68
N GLY A 306 -5.02 29.81 -3.75
CA GLY A 306 -6.36 30.13 -3.24
C GLY A 306 -6.95 29.11 -2.27
N TYR A 307 -6.29 27.97 -2.04
CA TYR A 307 -6.72 26.94 -1.09
C TYR A 307 -5.72 26.71 0.03
N SER A 308 -4.42 26.74 -0.27
CA SER A 308 -3.34 26.49 0.67
C SER A 308 -2.08 27.32 0.35
N TYR A 309 -1.04 27.18 1.16
CA TYR A 309 0.22 27.94 1.03
C TYR A 309 1.43 27.01 1.18
N PRO A 310 2.62 27.41 0.69
CA PRO A 310 3.83 26.58 0.81
C PRO A 310 4.09 26.14 2.25
N GLY A 311 4.33 24.85 2.46
CA GLY A 311 4.58 24.30 3.79
C GLY A 311 3.33 24.07 4.66
N SER A 312 2.11 24.21 4.12
CA SER A 312 0.86 24.03 4.88
C SER A 312 0.33 22.59 4.93
N GLY A 313 1.05 21.61 4.38
CA GLY A 313 0.65 20.20 4.45
C GLY A 313 -0.28 19.69 3.35
N THR A 314 -0.53 20.46 2.29
CA THR A 314 -1.25 19.94 1.10
C THR A 314 -0.30 19.10 0.25
N TYR A 315 -0.82 18.13 -0.49
CA TYR A 315 -0.02 17.26 -1.38
C TYR A 315 -0.76 16.92 -2.69
N ALA A 316 -0.02 16.47 -3.69
CA ALA A 316 -0.53 16.27 -5.05
C ALA A 316 -1.38 14.99 -5.22
N HIS A 317 -1.42 14.11 -4.21
CA HIS A 317 -1.99 12.76 -4.30
C HIS A 317 -1.42 11.93 -5.47
N ASN A 318 -0.19 12.20 -5.89
CA ASN A 318 0.54 11.46 -6.90
C ASN A 318 2.03 11.67 -6.64
N VAL A 319 2.73 10.61 -6.26
CA VAL A 319 4.13 10.69 -5.84
C VAL A 319 5.05 11.27 -6.91
N ILE A 320 4.74 11.05 -8.20
CA ILE A 320 5.55 11.58 -9.30
C ILE A 320 5.33 13.08 -9.41
N LEU A 321 4.08 13.54 -9.42
CA LEU A 321 3.76 14.97 -9.49
C LEU A 321 4.22 15.73 -8.24
N GLU A 322 4.14 15.10 -7.07
CA GLU A 322 4.67 15.64 -5.81
C GLU A 322 6.19 15.79 -5.88
N LEU A 323 6.92 14.76 -6.32
CA LEU A 323 8.36 14.86 -6.49
C LEU A 323 8.77 15.89 -7.56
N LEU A 324 8.05 15.97 -8.67
CA LEU A 324 8.30 16.98 -9.72
C LEU A 324 8.08 18.39 -9.20
N SER A 325 6.98 18.65 -8.49
CA SER A 325 6.67 19.98 -7.96
C SER A 325 7.59 20.39 -6.81
N GLU A 326 7.98 19.47 -5.93
CA GLU A 326 8.82 19.77 -4.77
C GLU A 326 10.32 19.72 -5.07
N THR A 327 10.78 18.81 -5.93
CA THR A 327 12.22 18.56 -6.12
C THR A 327 12.69 18.70 -7.58
N GLY A 328 11.76 18.92 -8.51
CA GLY A 328 12.05 18.99 -9.94
C GLY A 328 12.60 17.70 -10.51
N ILE A 329 13.11 17.79 -11.74
CA ILE A 329 13.76 16.67 -12.42
C ILE A 329 15.02 16.22 -11.67
N LEU A 330 15.78 17.16 -11.08
CA LEU A 330 17.02 16.84 -10.38
C LEU A 330 16.76 15.91 -9.20
N GLY A 331 15.78 16.20 -8.36
CA GLY A 331 15.45 15.37 -7.21
C GLY A 331 15.03 13.97 -7.62
N ILE A 332 14.16 13.83 -8.62
CA ILE A 332 13.75 12.52 -9.15
C ILE A 332 14.95 11.71 -9.63
N ILE A 333 15.86 12.32 -10.38
CA ILE A 333 17.07 11.66 -10.87
C ILE A 333 17.92 11.18 -9.69
N LEU A 334 18.20 12.05 -8.72
CA LEU A 334 19.02 11.72 -7.56
C LEU A 334 18.39 10.60 -6.71
N LEU A 335 17.06 10.61 -6.53
CA LEU A 335 16.34 9.61 -5.74
C LEU A 335 16.26 8.24 -6.46
N THR A 336 16.19 8.22 -7.79
CA THR A 336 15.94 6.99 -8.57
C THR A 336 17.20 6.34 -9.12
N ILE A 337 18.29 7.08 -9.38
CA ILE A 337 19.55 6.53 -9.91
C ILE A 337 20.07 5.31 -9.12
N PRO A 338 20.15 5.34 -7.77
CA PRO A 338 20.66 4.20 -7.02
C PRO A 338 19.80 2.93 -7.20
N LEU A 339 18.47 3.11 -7.29
CA LEU A 339 17.53 2.03 -7.57
C LEU A 339 17.72 1.48 -8.98
N ILE A 340 17.82 2.35 -9.99
CA ILE A 340 18.02 1.96 -11.39
C ILE A 340 19.35 1.21 -11.55
N LYS A 341 20.45 1.72 -10.98
CA LYS A 341 21.76 1.06 -11.03
C LYS A 341 21.75 -0.33 -10.40
N SER A 342 21.04 -0.49 -9.29
CA SER A 342 20.90 -1.78 -8.60
C SER A 342 19.95 -2.73 -9.34
N GLY A 343 18.91 -2.18 -9.97
CA GLY A 343 17.87 -2.90 -10.69
C GLY A 343 18.22 -3.27 -12.13
N ARG A 344 19.29 -2.72 -12.72
CA ARG A 344 19.60 -2.85 -14.17
C ARG A 344 19.71 -4.28 -14.69
N ASN A 345 20.03 -5.24 -13.82
CA ASN A 345 20.17 -6.65 -14.19
C ASN A 345 18.84 -7.43 -14.18
N TYR A 346 17.75 -6.77 -13.79
CA TYR A 346 16.42 -7.36 -13.73
C TYR A 346 15.65 -7.05 -15.01
N SER A 347 15.34 -8.08 -15.79
CA SER A 347 14.39 -7.92 -16.89
C SER A 347 12.96 -7.78 -16.34
N PHE A 348 12.10 -7.08 -17.07
CA PHE A 348 10.68 -6.94 -16.70
C PHE A 348 10.00 -8.29 -16.44
N ARG A 349 10.27 -9.28 -17.31
CA ARG A 349 9.76 -10.65 -17.13
C ARG A 349 10.23 -11.28 -15.80
N LYS A 350 11.51 -11.08 -15.44
CA LYS A 350 12.05 -11.59 -14.16
C LYS A 350 11.39 -10.89 -12.97
N LEU A 351 11.20 -9.57 -13.01
CA LEU A 351 10.53 -8.82 -11.94
C LEU A 351 9.10 -9.30 -11.71
N VAL A 352 8.35 -9.45 -12.78
CA VAL A 352 6.95 -9.89 -12.73
C VAL A 352 6.82 -11.33 -12.24
N ALA A 353 7.76 -12.21 -12.62
CA ALA A 353 7.76 -13.61 -12.21
C ALA A 353 8.35 -13.85 -10.81
N GLN A 354 8.90 -12.83 -10.15
CA GLN A 354 9.57 -13.01 -8.88
C GLN A 354 8.65 -13.55 -7.78
N ARG A 355 9.29 -14.31 -6.90
CA ARG A 355 8.71 -14.88 -5.70
C ARG A 355 9.55 -14.51 -4.49
N THR A 356 8.89 -14.37 -3.36
CA THR A 356 9.54 -14.43 -2.05
C THR A 356 10.16 -15.81 -1.82
N ARG A 357 11.00 -15.95 -0.77
CA ARG A 357 11.50 -17.27 -0.34
C ARG A 357 10.40 -18.24 0.11
N ASN A 358 9.25 -17.75 0.58
CA ASN A 358 8.12 -18.61 0.95
C ASN A 358 7.21 -18.98 -0.25
N GLY A 359 7.56 -18.55 -1.47
CA GLY A 359 6.83 -18.89 -2.70
C GLY A 359 5.65 -17.98 -3.01
N ALA A 360 5.45 -16.87 -2.30
CA ALA A 360 4.44 -15.87 -2.60
C ALA A 360 4.84 -15.00 -3.80
N ALA A 361 3.86 -14.60 -4.61
CA ALA A 361 4.08 -13.67 -5.73
C ALA A 361 4.28 -12.24 -5.21
N LEU A 362 5.25 -11.52 -5.79
CA LEU A 362 5.52 -10.13 -5.39
C LEU A 362 4.60 -9.13 -6.07
N LEU A 363 4.18 -9.45 -7.30
CA LEU A 363 3.45 -8.53 -8.17
C LEU A 363 2.22 -7.91 -7.51
N PRO A 364 1.32 -8.66 -6.83
CA PRO A 364 0.14 -8.04 -6.23
C PRO A 364 0.46 -6.95 -5.21
N VAL A 365 1.40 -7.20 -4.30
CA VAL A 365 1.82 -6.22 -3.29
C VAL A 365 2.52 -5.03 -3.95
N MET A 366 3.38 -5.29 -4.94
CA MET A 366 4.03 -4.22 -5.71
C MET A 366 3.00 -3.32 -6.42
N LEU A 367 1.97 -3.91 -7.03
CA LEU A 367 0.90 -3.16 -7.69
C LEU A 367 0.05 -2.37 -6.69
N THR A 368 -0.25 -2.93 -5.51
CA THR A 368 -0.92 -2.17 -4.44
C THR A 368 -0.14 -0.92 -4.08
N LEU A 369 1.16 -1.05 -3.77
CA LEU A 369 2.01 0.08 -3.39
C LEU A 369 2.15 1.09 -4.52
N PHE A 370 2.35 0.62 -5.75
CA PHE A 370 2.54 1.47 -6.92
C PHE A 370 1.28 2.27 -7.27
N LEU A 371 0.13 1.60 -7.40
CA LEU A 371 -1.13 2.26 -7.76
C LEU A 371 -1.61 3.20 -6.64
N GLN A 372 -1.39 2.83 -5.38
CA GLN A 372 -1.62 3.72 -4.24
C GLN A 372 -0.77 4.99 -4.36
N ALA A 373 0.53 4.86 -4.63
CA ALA A 373 1.43 6.00 -4.74
C ALA A 373 1.10 6.96 -5.89
N LEU A 374 0.43 6.49 -6.95
CA LEU A 374 0.02 7.34 -8.08
C LEU A 374 -1.25 8.15 -7.84
N VAL A 375 -2.06 7.80 -6.84
CA VAL A 375 -3.43 8.35 -6.69
C VAL A 375 -3.76 8.75 -5.25
N SER A 376 -2.94 8.37 -4.27
CA SER A 376 -3.20 8.59 -2.85
C SER A 376 -1.93 8.76 -2.03
N PHE A 377 -2.12 9.42 -0.88
CA PHE A 377 -1.11 9.75 0.12
C PHE A 377 0.02 10.65 -0.38
N GLU A 378 0.71 11.25 0.58
CA GLU A 378 1.90 12.07 0.36
C GLU A 378 3.17 11.21 0.28
N LEU A 379 4.29 11.83 -0.08
CA LEU A 379 5.60 11.19 -0.20
C LEU A 379 6.04 10.45 1.07
N SER A 380 5.72 10.97 2.26
CA SER A 380 6.07 10.35 3.56
C SER A 380 5.53 8.93 3.69
N THR A 381 4.30 8.70 3.23
CA THR A 381 3.68 7.39 3.19
C THR A 381 4.17 6.62 1.96
N ASN A 382 4.29 7.26 0.80
CA ASN A 382 4.66 6.55 -0.42
C ASN A 382 6.14 6.09 -0.45
N ILE A 383 6.96 6.45 0.53
CA ILE A 383 8.32 5.93 0.72
C ILE A 383 8.37 4.39 0.90
N TRP A 384 7.24 3.75 1.27
CA TRP A 384 7.13 2.28 1.26
C TRP A 384 7.47 1.71 -0.13
N LEU A 385 7.08 2.37 -1.23
CA LEU A 385 7.41 1.91 -2.59
C LEU A 385 8.92 1.90 -2.84
N PHE A 386 9.62 2.96 -2.43
CA PHE A 386 11.08 3.07 -2.56
C PHE A 386 11.80 2.05 -1.68
N SER A 387 11.30 1.83 -0.47
CA SER A 387 11.82 0.82 0.46
C SER A 387 11.67 -0.60 -0.11
N PHE A 388 10.50 -0.89 -0.71
CA PHE A 388 10.25 -2.16 -1.39
C PHE A 388 11.26 -2.40 -2.52
N PHE A 389 11.46 -1.41 -3.40
CA PHE A 389 12.43 -1.53 -4.50
C PHE A 389 13.88 -1.59 -4.03
N ALA A 390 14.24 -0.85 -2.98
CA ALA A 390 15.58 -0.90 -2.41
C ALA A 390 15.92 -2.32 -1.92
N VAL A 391 15.01 -2.94 -1.16
CA VAL A 391 15.18 -4.33 -0.71
C VAL A 391 15.20 -5.28 -1.91
N LEU A 392 14.29 -5.11 -2.87
CA LEU A 392 14.16 -5.97 -4.04
C LEU A 392 15.44 -6.00 -4.90
N PHE A 393 16.01 -4.83 -5.18
CA PHE A 393 17.13 -4.67 -6.12
C PHE A 393 18.49 -4.76 -5.46
N MET A 394 18.65 -4.30 -4.21
CA MET A 394 19.98 -4.16 -3.58
C MET A 394 20.40 -5.37 -2.76
N ILE A 395 19.44 -6.12 -2.22
CA ILE A 395 19.69 -7.43 -1.60
C ILE A 395 19.58 -8.52 -2.66
N GLY A 396 18.72 -8.26 -3.65
CA GLY A 396 18.47 -9.10 -4.79
C GLY A 396 17.54 -10.26 -4.44
N SER A 397 16.41 -10.34 -5.13
CA SER A 397 15.50 -11.47 -4.97
C SER A 397 16.24 -12.81 -5.14
N THR A 398 16.26 -13.52 -4.04
CA THR A 398 16.54 -14.94 -3.79
C THR A 398 16.06 -15.90 -4.87
N ASN A 399 16.78 -15.99 -5.99
CA ASN A 399 16.69 -17.15 -6.90
C ASN A 399 17.93 -17.44 -7.75
N ARG A 400 19.07 -16.73 -7.59
CA ARG A 400 20.30 -17.09 -8.32
C ARG A 400 20.74 -18.55 -8.09
N ASN A 401 20.41 -19.14 -6.92
CA ASN A 401 20.75 -20.53 -6.61
C ASN A 401 19.64 -21.55 -6.89
N TYR A 402 18.38 -21.13 -7.08
CA TYR A 402 17.27 -22.05 -7.35
C TYR A 402 17.12 -22.31 -8.85
N GLU A 403 17.36 -21.31 -9.71
CA GLU A 403 17.49 -21.52 -11.15
C GLU A 403 18.73 -22.38 -11.47
N TYR A 404 19.85 -22.16 -10.79
CA TYR A 404 21.05 -22.99 -10.97
C TYR A 404 20.81 -24.45 -10.52
N ARG A 405 20.13 -24.67 -9.37
CA ARG A 405 19.81 -26.03 -8.91
C ARG A 405 18.79 -26.73 -9.81
N ALA A 406 17.73 -26.04 -10.24
CA ALA A 406 16.74 -26.60 -11.16
C ALA A 406 17.33 -26.91 -12.55
N GLN A 407 18.27 -26.11 -13.05
CA GLN A 407 18.97 -26.42 -14.30
C GLN A 407 19.94 -27.61 -14.14
N THR A 408 20.56 -27.80 -12.98
CA THR A 408 21.44 -28.96 -12.73
C THR A 408 20.71 -30.27 -12.39
N SER A 409 19.44 -30.23 -11.96
CA SER A 409 18.66 -31.43 -11.61
C SER A 409 17.72 -31.92 -12.72
N TYR A 410 17.56 -31.17 -13.81
CA TYR A 410 16.96 -31.65 -15.07
C TYR A 410 18.02 -32.01 -16.15
N GLY A 411 19.31 -31.92 -15.81
CA GLY A 411 20.44 -32.22 -16.68
C GLY A 411 21.32 -33.38 -16.19
N LYS A 412 20.76 -34.31 -15.41
CA LYS A 412 21.39 -35.59 -15.08
C LYS A 412 20.39 -36.72 -15.15
#